data_AF-A0ABD6DG44-F1
#
_entry.id   AF-A0ABD6DG44-F1
#
_cell.length_a   1.000
_cell.length_b   1.000
_cell.length_c   1.000
_cell.angle_alpha   90.00
_cell.angle_beta   90.00
_cell.angle_gamma   90.00
#
_symmetry.space_group_name_H-M   'P 1'
#
loop_
_entity.id
_entity.type
_entity.pdbx_description
1 polymer ?
#
loop_
_entity_poly.entity_id
_entity_poly.type
_entity_poly.pdbx_seq_one_letter_code
_entity_poly.pdbx_strand_id
1 'polypeptide(L)'
;MDRDRRDERADHGANPGERGKWLSALIALLGLWMIAQALGLTLTEAQFWNDVLVGALLVGVGGYNYSRQADERFANVAVALIAVVAGLWLIAAPFMLGADSGLTETTNEFGFYNDIVVGLLAVGLGAYSAYQAQERQQDTRRTEA
;
A
#
# COMPACT_ATOMS: atom_id res chain seq x y z
N MET A 1 -37.81 36.69 0.73
CA MET A 1 -37.59 35.89 1.94
C MET A 1 -37.13 34.50 1.51
N ASP A 2 -35.81 34.38 1.57
CA ASP A 2 -34.96 33.21 1.86
C ASP A 2 -34.93 32.04 0.89
N ARG A 3 -33.99 32.18 -0.06
CA ARG A 3 -33.30 31.09 -0.75
C ARG A 3 -32.10 30.56 0.08
N ASP A 4 -32.16 30.62 1.41
CA ASP A 4 -31.01 30.34 2.31
C ASP A 4 -31.02 28.93 2.91
N ARG A 5 -31.39 27.90 2.14
CA ARG A 5 -31.28 26.49 2.60
C ARG A 5 -30.58 25.56 1.62
N ARG A 6 -29.64 26.08 0.83
CA ARG A 6 -28.87 25.27 -0.12
C ARG A 6 -27.35 25.27 0.08
N ASP A 7 -26.87 25.83 1.18
CA ASP A 7 -25.41 25.93 1.42
C ASP A 7 -24.90 25.09 2.62
N GLU A 8 -25.75 24.30 3.28
CA GLU A 8 -25.35 23.50 4.47
C GLU A 8 -25.09 22.02 4.21
N ARG A 9 -25.09 21.57 2.95
CA ARG A 9 -24.39 20.33 2.61
C ARG A 9 -22.97 20.69 2.26
N ALA A 10 -22.24 21.10 3.30
CA ALA A 10 -20.79 21.18 3.30
C ALA A 10 -20.29 19.82 2.82
N ASP A 11 -19.98 19.81 1.53
CA ASP A 11 -19.15 18.84 0.86
C ASP A 11 -17.88 18.69 1.70
N HIS A 12 -17.89 17.71 2.61
CA HIS A 12 -16.65 17.18 3.21
C HIS A 12 -15.96 16.35 2.12
N GLY A 13 -15.69 17.01 0.98
CA GLY A 13 -14.81 16.54 -0.06
C GLY A 13 -13.42 16.52 0.54
N ALA A 14 -13.04 15.38 1.10
CA ALA A 14 -11.71 15.13 1.65
C ALA A 14 -10.65 15.79 0.77
N ASN A 15 -9.87 16.68 1.36
CA ASN A 15 -8.93 17.55 0.67
C ASN A 15 -8.07 16.68 -0.28
N PRO A 16 -7.88 17.05 -1.56
CA PRO A 16 -7.14 16.22 -2.52
C PRO A 16 -5.75 15.79 -2.02
N GLY A 17 -5.13 16.56 -1.12
CA GLY A 17 -3.88 16.23 -0.44
C GLY A 17 -4.00 15.25 0.75
N GLU A 18 -5.16 15.16 1.40
CA GLU A 18 -5.41 14.21 2.51
C GLU A 18 -5.57 12.77 2.02
N ARG A 19 -6.19 12.57 0.84
CA ARG A 19 -6.41 11.23 0.27
C ARG A 19 -5.10 10.47 -0.03
N GLY A 20 -4.07 11.15 -0.52
CA GLY A 20 -2.76 10.54 -0.79
C GLY A 20 -1.98 10.19 0.49
N LYS A 21 -2.17 10.99 1.54
CA LYS A 21 -1.56 10.73 2.86
C LYS A 21 -2.12 9.47 3.50
N TRP A 22 -3.43 9.23 3.39
CA TRP A 22 -4.05 8.04 3.97
C TRP A 22 -3.60 6.75 3.28
N LEU A 23 -3.45 6.75 1.96
CA LEU A 23 -2.91 5.58 1.22
C LEU A 23 -1.46 5.26 1.63
N SER A 24 -0.62 6.29 1.80
CA SER A 24 0.77 6.11 2.25
C SER A 24 0.83 5.58 3.69
N ALA A 25 -0.08 6.05 4.55
CA ALA A 25 -0.22 5.54 5.91
C ALA A 25 -0.68 4.07 5.93
N LEU A 26 -1.61 3.68 5.05
CA LEU A 26 -2.03 2.27 4.92
C LEU A 26 -0.89 1.38 4.44
N ILE A 27 -0.11 1.83 3.45
CA ILE A 27 1.06 1.07 2.95
C ILE A 27 2.09 0.89 4.09
N ALA A 28 2.37 1.95 4.85
CA ALA A 28 3.25 1.85 6.00
C ALA A 28 2.70 0.90 7.08
N LEU A 29 1.38 0.92 7.30
CA LEU A 29 0.71 0.03 8.25
C LEU A 29 0.79 -1.44 7.82
N LEU A 30 0.64 -1.73 6.52
CA LEU A 30 0.86 -3.08 5.98
C LEU A 30 2.30 -3.53 6.20
N GLY A 31 3.27 -2.64 5.99
CA GLY A 31 4.67 -2.94 6.29
C GLY A 31 4.93 -3.25 7.77
N LEU A 32 4.33 -2.47 8.67
CA LEU A 32 4.39 -2.72 10.12
C LEU A 32 3.74 -4.05 10.49
N TRP A 33 2.61 -4.37 9.87
CA TRP A 33 1.94 -5.65 10.05
C TRP A 33 2.82 -6.84 9.63
N MET A 34 3.51 -6.74 8.48
CA MET A 34 4.45 -7.76 8.02
C MET A 34 5.58 -8.03 9.04
N ILE A 35 6.15 -6.97 9.61
CA ILE A 35 7.19 -7.11 10.63
C ILE A 35 6.60 -7.73 11.90
N ALA A 36 5.42 -7.27 12.33
CA ALA A 36 4.77 -7.77 13.54
C ALA A 36 4.43 -9.26 13.44
N GLN A 37 3.92 -9.73 12.29
CA GLN A 37 3.64 -11.15 12.10
C GLN A 37 4.92 -12.00 12.07
N ALA A 38 6.01 -11.48 11.49
CA ALA A 38 7.27 -12.20 11.41
C ALA A 38 7.87 -12.45 12.81
N LEU A 39 7.58 -11.56 13.76
CA LEU A 39 7.96 -11.71 15.17
C LEU A 39 6.98 -12.55 15.99
N GLY A 40 5.71 -12.60 15.59
CA GLY A 40 4.65 -13.30 16.32
C GLY A 40 4.42 -14.75 15.88
N LEU A 41 4.83 -15.12 14.67
CA LEU A 41 4.64 -16.44 14.09
C LEU A 41 5.96 -17.20 14.01
N THR A 42 5.88 -18.51 14.19
CA THR A 42 6.99 -19.41 13.90
C THR A 42 7.12 -19.58 12.39
N LEU A 43 8.03 -18.82 11.78
CA LEU A 43 8.32 -18.87 10.35
C LEU A 43 9.67 -19.55 10.09
N THR A 44 9.88 -19.98 8.86
CA THR A 44 11.21 -20.42 8.41
C THR A 44 12.15 -19.24 8.31
N GLU A 45 13.47 -19.46 8.36
CA GLU A 45 14.45 -18.38 8.28
C GLU A 45 14.31 -17.55 7.00
N ALA A 46 14.08 -18.21 5.86
CA ALA A 46 13.86 -17.54 4.58
C ALA A 46 12.58 -16.69 4.57
N GLN A 47 11.48 -17.22 5.10
CA GLN A 47 10.20 -16.49 5.16
C GLN A 47 10.26 -15.33 6.16
N PHE A 48 10.93 -15.52 7.30
CA PHE A 48 11.18 -14.47 8.28
C PHE A 48 11.90 -13.27 7.64
N TRP A 49 13.01 -13.51 6.93
CA TRP A 49 13.74 -12.43 6.27
C TRP A 49 12.98 -11.81 5.11
N ASN A 50 12.21 -12.59 4.35
CA ASN A 50 11.31 -12.06 3.32
C ASN A 50 10.34 -11.03 3.92
N ASP A 51 9.66 -11.40 5.00
CA ASP A 51 8.61 -10.57 5.60
C ASP A 51 9.18 -9.32 6.26
N VAL A 52 10.33 -9.47 6.93
CA VAL A 52 11.05 -8.34 7.55
C VAL A 52 11.54 -7.35 6.49
N LEU A 53 12.13 -7.83 5.39
CA LEU A 53 12.67 -6.95 4.34
C LEU A 53 11.56 -6.25 3.56
N VAL A 54 10.51 -6.98 3.16
CA VAL A 54 9.36 -6.40 2.46
C VAL A 54 8.60 -5.45 3.40
N GLY A 55 8.42 -5.84 4.66
CA GLY A 55 7.81 -4.98 5.67
C GLY A 55 8.58 -3.68 5.86
N ALA A 56 9.90 -3.75 6.01
CA ALA A 56 10.78 -2.58 6.13
C ALA A 56 10.72 -1.69 4.88
N LEU A 57 10.66 -2.27 3.68
CA LEU A 57 10.49 -1.53 2.43
C LEU A 57 9.17 -0.74 2.43
N LEU A 58 8.06 -1.38 2.77
CA LEU A 58 6.74 -0.75 2.80
C LEU A 58 6.64 0.34 3.87
N VAL A 59 7.19 0.11 5.07
CA VAL A 59 7.29 1.13 6.12
C VAL A 59 8.15 2.30 5.67
N GLY A 60 9.32 2.02 5.10
CA GLY A 60 10.25 3.06 4.64
C GLY A 60 9.61 3.94 3.57
N VAL A 61 9.01 3.33 2.55
CA VAL A 61 8.43 4.05 1.42
C VAL A 61 7.13 4.76 1.82
N GLY A 62 6.23 4.10 2.54
CA GLY A 62 4.99 4.70 3.03
C GLY A 62 5.22 5.79 4.08
N GLY A 63 6.13 5.56 5.02
CA GLY A 63 6.48 6.49 6.10
C GLY A 63 7.28 7.70 5.63
N TYR A 64 8.22 7.50 4.70
CA TYR A 64 8.95 8.61 4.07
C TYR A 64 8.00 9.53 3.30
N ASN A 65 7.05 8.95 2.54
CA ASN A 65 6.07 9.75 1.81
C ASN A 65 5.04 10.43 2.72
N TYR A 66 4.66 9.78 3.83
CA TYR A 66 3.78 10.39 4.84
C TYR A 66 4.44 11.58 5.55
N SER A 67 5.72 11.44 5.93
CA SER A 67 6.46 12.47 6.68
C SER A 67 6.95 13.63 5.82
N ARG A 68 7.29 13.40 4.54
CA ARG A 68 7.90 14.42 3.67
C ARG A 68 6.93 15.36 2.94
N GLN A 69 5.73 15.57 3.47
CA GLN A 69 4.90 16.73 3.11
C GLN A 69 4.58 16.86 1.61
N ALA A 70 3.63 16.07 1.09
CA ALA A 70 2.61 16.47 0.11
C ALA A 70 2.97 17.27 -1.18
N ASP A 71 4.23 17.47 -1.57
CA ASP A 71 4.56 18.49 -2.58
C ASP A 71 4.77 18.00 -4.01
N GLU A 72 4.84 16.71 -4.30
CA GLU A 72 5.09 16.29 -5.68
C GLU A 72 4.21 15.10 -6.07
N ARG A 73 3.33 15.31 -7.06
CA ARG A 73 2.55 14.28 -7.77
C ARG A 73 3.37 13.01 -8.05
N PHE A 74 4.67 13.15 -8.25
CA PHE A 74 5.62 12.07 -8.53
C PHE A 74 5.86 11.12 -7.34
N ALA A 75 5.86 11.63 -6.10
CA ALA A 75 6.14 10.81 -4.92
C ALA A 75 5.03 9.77 -4.67
N ASN A 76 3.76 10.15 -4.88
CA ASN A 76 2.63 9.23 -4.74
C ASN A 76 2.62 8.12 -5.79
N VAL A 77 3.06 8.41 -7.02
CA VAL A 77 3.12 7.40 -8.09
C VAL A 77 4.24 6.40 -7.82
N ALA A 78 5.41 6.86 -7.37
CA ALA A 78 6.52 5.97 -7.03
C ALA A 78 6.15 5.02 -5.88
N VAL A 79 5.53 5.54 -4.82
CA VAL A 79 5.04 4.75 -3.68
C VAL A 79 4.01 3.73 -4.12
N ALA A 80 3.06 4.13 -4.97
CA ALA A 80 2.04 3.24 -5.52
C ALA A 80 2.66 2.09 -6.34
N LEU A 81 3.62 2.40 -7.21
CA LEU A 81 4.31 1.38 -8.01
C LEU A 81 5.12 0.43 -7.14
N ILE A 82 5.85 0.95 -6.15
CA ILE A 82 6.60 0.10 -5.21
C ILE A 82 5.65 -0.81 -4.43
N ALA A 83 4.52 -0.29 -3.95
CA ALA A 83 3.52 -1.09 -3.25
C ALA A 83 2.92 -2.19 -4.15
N VAL A 84 2.66 -1.90 -5.43
CA VAL A 84 2.21 -2.91 -6.40
C VAL A 84 3.27 -3.99 -6.59
N VAL A 85 4.52 -3.60 -6.84
CA VAL A 85 5.60 -4.57 -7.08
C VAL A 85 5.86 -5.42 -5.83
N ALA A 86 5.93 -4.79 -4.65
CA ALA A 86 6.08 -5.50 -3.38
C ALA A 86 4.89 -6.42 -3.09
N GLY A 87 3.66 -5.99 -3.40
CA GLY A 87 2.48 -6.81 -3.22
C GLY A 87 2.44 -8.02 -4.16
N LEU A 88 2.82 -7.84 -5.44
CA LEU A 88 2.99 -8.95 -6.37
C LEU A 88 4.09 -9.92 -5.93
N TRP A 89 5.17 -9.40 -5.37
CA TRP A 89 6.22 -10.22 -4.79
C TRP A 89 5.70 -11.05 -3.61
N LEU A 90 4.94 -10.47 -2.68
CA LEU A 90 4.35 -11.22 -1.55
C LEU A 90 3.41 -12.34 -2.00
N ILE A 91 2.70 -12.16 -3.12
CA ILE A 91 1.87 -13.23 -3.69
C ILE A 91 2.74 -14.35 -4.28
N ALA A 92 3.85 -14.00 -4.95
CA ALA A 92 4.71 -14.98 -5.62
C ALA A 92 5.70 -15.69 -4.68
N ALA A 93 6.21 -14.99 -3.66
CA ALA A 93 7.21 -15.45 -2.71
C ALA A 93 6.88 -16.81 -2.07
N PRO A 94 5.67 -17.07 -1.54
CA PRO A 94 5.37 -18.36 -0.92
C PRO A 94 5.45 -19.54 -1.90
N PHE A 95 5.20 -19.33 -3.20
CA PHE A 95 5.36 -20.38 -4.20
C PHE A 95 6.84 -20.63 -4.56
N MET A 96 7.68 -19.60 -4.49
CA MET A 96 9.11 -19.71 -4.74
C MET A 96 9.87 -20.28 -3.54
N LEU A 97 9.42 -19.96 -2.33
CA LEU A 97 10.10 -20.31 -1.07
C LEU A 97 9.51 -21.54 -0.37
N GLY A 98 8.24 -21.87 -0.60
CA GLY A 98 7.48 -22.80 0.24
C GLY A 98 7.13 -24.17 -0.34
N ALA A 99 7.22 -24.41 -1.66
CA ALA A 99 6.64 -25.64 -2.24
C ALA A 99 7.65 -26.65 -2.83
N ASP A 100 8.81 -26.23 -3.33
CA ASP A 100 9.69 -27.13 -4.11
C ASP A 100 11.19 -27.07 -3.78
N SER A 101 11.60 -26.30 -2.75
CA SER A 101 13.03 -26.10 -2.47
C SER A 101 13.71 -27.25 -1.70
N GLY A 102 12.93 -28.23 -1.20
CA GLY A 102 13.44 -29.34 -0.38
C GLY A 102 14.10 -28.92 0.95
N LEU A 103 14.07 -27.63 1.29
CA LEU A 103 14.79 -27.06 2.45
C LEU A 103 13.89 -26.42 3.50
N THR A 104 12.59 -26.24 3.28
CA THR A 104 11.77 -25.49 4.23
C THR A 104 10.28 -25.86 4.13
N GLU A 105 9.85 -26.75 5.03
CA GLU A 105 8.44 -26.86 5.42
C GLU A 105 8.00 -25.50 6.00
N THR A 106 7.05 -24.85 5.35
CA THR A 106 6.30 -23.78 6.01
C THR A 106 5.59 -24.41 7.20
N THR A 107 6.12 -24.18 8.42
CA THR A 107 5.57 -24.76 9.65
C THR A 107 4.21 -24.18 10.00
N ASN A 108 3.74 -23.16 9.27
CA ASN A 108 2.52 -22.42 9.56
C ASN A 108 1.74 -22.01 8.31
N GLU A 109 0.63 -22.69 8.05
CA GLU A 109 -0.32 -22.41 6.96
C GLU A 109 -0.83 -20.95 7.00
N PHE A 110 -0.90 -20.35 8.19
CA PHE A 110 -1.38 -18.97 8.35
C PHE A 110 -0.45 -17.94 7.69
N GLY A 111 0.88 -18.14 7.78
CA GLY A 111 1.86 -17.23 7.17
C GLY A 111 1.72 -17.20 5.64
N PHE A 112 1.53 -18.37 5.02
CA PHE A 112 1.30 -18.50 3.58
C PHE A 112 0.12 -17.66 3.10
N TYR A 113 -1.04 -17.78 3.75
CA TYR A 113 -2.23 -17.01 3.35
C TYR A 113 -2.11 -15.54 3.72
N ASN A 114 -1.45 -15.20 4.84
CA ASN A 114 -1.25 -13.80 5.21
C ASN A 114 -0.46 -13.05 4.15
N ASP A 115 0.63 -13.62 3.63
CA ASP A 115 1.48 -12.97 2.63
C ASP A 115 0.70 -12.71 1.34
N ILE A 116 -0.13 -13.66 0.91
CA ILE A 116 -1.02 -13.49 -0.26
C ILE A 116 -2.04 -12.38 -0.01
N VAL A 117 -2.69 -12.37 1.17
CA VAL A 117 -3.71 -11.36 1.49
C VAL A 117 -3.10 -9.96 1.57
N VAL A 118 -1.97 -9.80 2.28
CA VAL A 118 -1.26 -8.53 2.37
C VAL A 118 -0.76 -8.08 1.00
N GLY A 119 -0.26 -9.02 0.19
CA GLY A 119 0.16 -8.75 -1.17
C GLY A 119 -0.98 -8.20 -2.04
N LEU A 120 -2.15 -8.83 -2.00
CA LEU A 120 -3.36 -8.35 -2.70
C LEU A 120 -3.80 -6.97 -2.23
N LEU A 121 -3.77 -6.72 -0.91
CA LEU A 121 -4.09 -5.40 -0.36
C LEU A 121 -3.10 -4.33 -0.83
N ALA A 122 -1.79 -4.63 -0.83
CA ALA A 122 -0.77 -3.71 -1.30
C ALA A 122 -0.92 -3.38 -2.80
N VAL A 123 -1.21 -4.40 -3.64
CA VAL A 123 -1.52 -4.20 -5.06
C VAL A 123 -2.77 -3.36 -5.24
N GLY A 124 -3.86 -3.67 -4.52
CA GLY A 124 -5.11 -2.92 -4.62
C GLY A 124 -4.96 -1.46 -4.24
N LEU A 125 -4.26 -1.18 -3.13
CA LEU A 125 -3.99 0.19 -2.67
C LEU A 125 -3.09 0.95 -3.65
N GLY A 126 -2.05 0.31 -4.16
CA GLY A 126 -1.15 0.92 -5.14
C GLY A 126 -1.85 1.20 -6.48
N ALA A 127 -2.65 0.24 -6.99
CA ALA A 127 -3.42 0.43 -8.21
C ALA A 127 -4.46 1.56 -8.06
N TYR A 128 -5.20 1.60 -6.95
CA TYR A 128 -6.17 2.65 -6.68
C TYR A 128 -5.51 4.05 -6.64
N SER A 129 -4.34 4.15 -6.01
CA SER A 129 -3.53 5.38 -6.00
C SER A 129 -3.17 5.83 -7.42
N ALA A 130 -2.74 4.89 -8.28
CA ALA A 130 -2.38 5.19 -9.66
C ALA A 130 -3.58 5.68 -10.50
N TYR A 131 -4.76 5.08 -10.33
CA TYR A 131 -6.00 5.53 -11.00
C TYR A 131 -6.37 6.97 -10.60
N GLN A 132 -6.37 7.28 -9.30
CA GLN A 132 -6.65 8.63 -8.78
C GLN A 132 -5.66 9.68 -9.30
N ALA A 133 -4.41 9.30 -9.54
CA ALA A 133 -3.41 10.21 -10.11
C ALA A 133 -3.71 10.60 -11.57
N GLN A 134 -4.39 9.73 -12.34
CA GLN A 134 -4.72 9.96 -13.75
C GLN A 134 -5.95 10.86 -13.94
N GLU A 135 -7.02 10.66 -13.17
CA GLU A 135 -8.26 11.47 -13.28
C GLU A 135 -7.97 12.97 -13.07
N ARG A 136 -7.12 13.30 -12.10
CA ARG A 136 -6.73 14.69 -11.80
C ARG A 136 -5.91 15.34 -12.92
N GLN A 137 -5.29 14.59 -13.82
CA GLN A 137 -4.56 15.16 -14.97
C GLN A 137 -5.49 15.51 -16.13
N GLN A 138 -6.64 14.82 -16.23
CA GLN A 138 -7.60 15.04 -17.31
C GLN A 138 -8.44 16.30 -17.07
N ASP A 139 -8.82 16.58 -15.81
CA ASP A 139 -9.59 17.77 -15.46
C ASP A 139 -8.82 19.07 -15.68
N THR A 140 -7.51 19.11 -15.39
CA THR A 140 -6.68 20.29 -15.66
C THR A 140 -6.59 20.58 -17.16
N ARG A 141 -6.47 19.55 -18.01
CA ARG A 141 -6.43 19.74 -19.48
C ARG A 141 -7.78 20.15 -20.07
N ARG A 142 -8.90 19.81 -19.44
CA ARG A 142 -10.24 20.22 -19.88
C ARG A 142 -10.60 21.65 -19.49
N THR A 143 -10.00 22.18 -18.43
CA THR A 143 -10.24 23.56 -17.97
C THR A 143 -9.36 24.60 -18.68
N GLU A 144 -8.29 24.16 -19.33
CA GLU A 144 -7.40 25.01 -20.13
C GLU A 144 -7.73 25.04 -21.65
N ALA A 145 -8.78 24.33 -22.09
CA ALA A 145 -9.22 24.23 -23.49
C ALA A 145 -10.56 24.94 -23.72
#